data_AF-A0A820G137-F1
#
_entry.id   AF-A0A820G137-F1
#
_cell.length_a   1.000
_cell.length_b   1.000
_cell.length_c   1.000
_cell.angle_alpha   90.00
_cell.angle_beta   90.00
_cell.angle_gamma   90.00
#
_symmetry.space_group_name_H-M   'P 1'
#
loop_
_entity.id
_entity.type
_entity.pdbx_description
1 polymer ?
#
loop_
_entity_poly.entity_id
_entity_poly.type
_entity_poly.pdbx_seq_one_letter_code
_entity_poly.pdbx_strand_id
1 'polypeptide(L)'
;MAAHIDKTLLDTDLRYRFDYLSKFLNFTEDDITMLNTLSKIAHPLIPSVVEGLYQKLLDYDITKQYFLTQNYGFEGTMTTDEAQLTIKSEQMVFRINHMRKYLSRILRQRIWNDAFLSFLSNVGKMHTNMAGTHSINVDYVHINATFGYLEHILIDAVL
;
A
#
# COMPACT_ATOMS: atom_id res chain seq x y z
N MET A 1 8.24 -11.76 -31.55
CA MET A 1 7.61 -12.98 -30.99
C MET A 1 7.09 -12.62 -29.61
N ALA A 2 5.92 -13.14 -29.21
CA ALA A 2 5.42 -12.93 -27.86
C ALA A 2 6.30 -13.66 -26.84
N ALA A 3 6.55 -13.04 -25.68
CA ALA A 3 7.25 -13.71 -24.59
C ALA A 3 6.34 -14.78 -23.97
N HIS A 4 6.89 -15.95 -23.67
CA HIS A 4 6.16 -16.99 -22.95
C HIS A 4 6.14 -16.69 -21.45
N ILE A 5 4.98 -16.81 -20.81
CA ILE A 5 4.77 -16.62 -19.37
C ILE A 5 4.09 -17.87 -18.80
N ASP A 6 4.65 -18.43 -17.74
CA ASP A 6 4.08 -19.55 -16.99
C ASP A 6 3.08 -19.01 -15.95
N LYS A 7 1.81 -19.35 -16.15
CA LYS A 7 0.72 -18.93 -15.27
C LYS A 7 0.89 -19.44 -13.83
N THR A 8 1.42 -20.64 -13.64
CA THR A 8 1.60 -21.23 -12.31
C THR A 8 2.67 -20.49 -11.53
N LEU A 9 3.79 -20.16 -12.20
CA LEU A 9 4.88 -19.41 -11.57
C LEU A 9 4.48 -17.98 -11.22
N LEU A 10 3.52 -17.37 -11.92
CA LEU A 10 2.94 -16.11 -11.47
C LEU A 10 2.35 -16.26 -10.07
N ASP A 11 1.68 -17.36 -9.73
CA ASP A 11 1.02 -17.54 -8.43
C ASP A 11 1.96 -18.05 -7.34
N THR A 12 2.99 -18.82 -7.68
CA THR A 12 3.83 -19.56 -6.72
C THR A 12 5.24 -19.02 -6.55
N ASP A 13 5.77 -18.26 -7.50
CA ASP A 13 7.12 -17.71 -7.46
C ASP A 13 7.09 -16.17 -7.45
N LEU A 14 7.48 -15.59 -6.31
CA LEU A 14 7.48 -14.15 -6.12
C LEU A 14 8.45 -13.42 -7.05
N ARG A 15 9.64 -14.00 -7.28
CA ARG A 15 10.66 -13.40 -8.15
C ARG A 15 10.18 -13.44 -9.59
N TYR A 16 9.66 -14.58 -10.04
CA TYR A 16 9.09 -14.73 -11.38
C TYR A 16 7.96 -13.73 -11.64
N ARG A 17 7.03 -13.60 -10.69
CA ARG A 17 5.93 -12.62 -10.77
C ARG A 17 6.46 -11.19 -10.87
N PHE A 18 7.42 -10.82 -10.01
CA PHE A 18 8.00 -9.48 -10.02
C PHE A 18 8.73 -9.19 -11.32
N ASP A 19 9.53 -10.12 -11.83
CA ASP A 19 10.30 -9.95 -13.06
C ASP A 19 9.38 -9.81 -14.28
N TYR A 20 8.27 -10.58 -14.32
CA TYR A 20 7.25 -10.42 -15.36
C TYR A 20 6.57 -9.04 -15.29
N LEU A 21 6.07 -8.65 -14.11
CA LEU A 21 5.37 -7.38 -13.94
C LEU A 21 6.28 -6.19 -14.22
N SER A 22 7.54 -6.25 -13.81
CA SER A 22 8.52 -5.20 -14.08
C SER A 22 8.75 -5.03 -15.58
N LYS A 23 8.89 -6.13 -16.32
CA LYS A 23 8.99 -6.08 -17.79
C LYS A 23 7.73 -5.54 -18.44
N PHE A 24 6.55 -5.96 -17.96
CA PHE A 24 5.26 -5.53 -18.52
C PHE A 24 5.04 -4.02 -18.32
N LEU A 25 5.44 -3.48 -17.17
CA LEU A 25 5.26 -2.07 -16.79
C LEU A 25 6.43 -1.18 -17.21
N ASN A 26 7.48 -1.74 -17.83
CA ASN A 26 8.76 -1.06 -18.07
C ASN A 26 9.40 -0.49 -16.78
N PHE A 27 9.22 -1.17 -15.65
CA PHE A 27 9.88 -0.82 -14.39
C PHE A 27 11.30 -1.37 -14.36
N THR A 28 12.27 -0.47 -14.17
CA THR A 28 13.70 -0.72 -14.32
C THR A 28 14.48 -0.23 -13.09
N GLU A 29 15.81 -0.45 -13.10
CA GLU A 29 16.70 0.09 -12.08
C GLU A 29 16.75 1.64 -12.09
N ASP A 30 16.46 2.27 -13.24
CA ASP A 30 16.37 3.72 -13.36
C ASP A 30 15.18 4.26 -12.57
N ASP A 31 14.04 3.56 -12.57
CA ASP A 31 12.86 3.92 -11.76
C ASP A 31 13.16 3.82 -10.27
N ILE A 32 13.88 2.78 -9.83
CA ILE A 32 14.35 2.66 -8.45
C ILE A 32 15.27 3.85 -8.12
N THR A 33 16.20 4.19 -9.00
CA THR A 33 17.09 5.34 -8.81
C THR A 33 16.32 6.66 -8.74
N MET A 34 15.29 6.83 -9.57
CA MET A 34 14.43 8.00 -9.57
C MET A 34 13.62 8.11 -8.28
N LEU A 35 13.01 7.02 -7.80
CA LEU A 35 12.30 6.99 -6.51
C LEU A 35 13.21 7.42 -5.36
N ASN A 36 14.46 6.95 -5.34
CA ASN A 36 15.44 7.31 -4.32
C ASN A 36 15.88 8.79 -4.43
N THR A 37 15.96 9.33 -5.64
CA THR A 37 16.25 10.76 -5.89
C THR A 37 15.10 11.63 -5.40
N LEU A 38 13.87 11.29 -5.80
CA LEU A 38 12.64 11.97 -5.41
C LEU A 38 12.36 11.89 -3.91
N SER A 39 12.91 10.89 -3.21
CA SER A 39 12.75 10.67 -1.77
C SER A 39 12.95 11.95 -0.95
N LYS A 40 13.95 12.78 -1.27
CA LYS A 40 14.23 14.02 -0.53
C LYS A 40 13.10 15.04 -0.63
N ILE A 41 12.43 15.08 -1.78
CA ILE A 41 11.30 16.00 -2.07
C ILE A 41 9.99 15.42 -1.53
N ALA A 42 9.77 14.11 -1.75
CA ALA A 42 8.54 13.45 -1.37
C ALA A 42 8.43 13.20 0.15
N HIS A 43 9.54 12.97 0.85
CA HIS A 43 9.50 12.56 2.27
C HIS A 43 8.81 13.57 3.19
N PRO A 44 9.06 14.90 3.10
CA PRO A 44 8.30 15.90 3.85
C PRO A 44 6.80 15.93 3.55
N LEU A 45 6.37 15.44 2.39
CA LEU A 45 4.98 15.45 1.92
C LEU A 45 4.20 14.20 2.34
N ILE A 46 4.89 13.11 2.72
CA ILE A 46 4.25 11.84 3.14
C ILE A 46 3.17 12.05 4.22
N PRO A 47 3.35 12.89 5.26
CA PRO A 47 2.32 13.09 6.27
C PRO A 47 0.98 13.59 5.71
N SER A 48 1.00 14.59 4.82
CA SER A 48 -0.21 15.17 4.22
C SER A 48 -0.81 14.27 3.14
N VAL A 49 0.03 13.64 2.31
CA VAL A 49 -0.38 12.65 1.30
C VAL A 49 -1.15 11.50 1.94
N VAL A 50 -0.59 10.90 3.01
CA VAL A 50 -1.25 9.78 3.69
C VAL A 50 -2.52 10.23 4.41
N GLU A 51 -2.52 11.40 5.05
CA GLU A 51 -3.71 11.92 5.70
C GLU A 51 -4.84 12.17 4.70
N GLY A 52 -4.53 12.78 3.54
CA GLY A 52 -5.48 12.99 2.45
C GLY A 52 -6.01 11.67 1.86
N LEU A 53 -5.15 10.66 1.71
CA LEU A 53 -5.56 9.30 1.31
C LEU A 53 -6.59 8.72 2.28
N TYR A 54 -6.30 8.72 3.58
CA TYR A 54 -7.20 8.15 4.57
C TYR A 54 -8.47 8.97 4.76
N GLN A 55 -8.39 10.31 4.64
CA GLN A 55 -9.59 11.15 4.61
C GLN A 55 -10.50 10.76 3.45
N LYS A 56 -9.92 10.53 2.26
CA LYS A 56 -10.68 10.07 1.07
C LYS A 56 -11.34 8.71 1.29
N LEU A 57 -10.64 7.78 1.94
CA LEU A 57 -11.22 6.48 2.30
C LEU A 57 -12.31 6.59 3.36
N LEU A 58 -12.34 7.66 4.15
CA LEU A 58 -13.44 7.99 5.06
C LEU A 58 -14.54 8.85 4.40
N ASP A 59 -14.50 9.10 3.09
CA ASP A 59 -15.62 9.77 2.40
C ASP A 59 -16.72 8.79 1.97
N TYR A 60 -16.42 7.48 1.96
CA TYR A 60 -17.33 6.43 1.49
C TYR A 60 -17.53 5.35 2.55
N ASP A 61 -18.78 4.98 2.80
CA ASP A 61 -19.19 3.92 3.72
C ASP A 61 -18.51 2.57 3.40
N ILE A 62 -18.48 2.21 2.12
CA ILE A 62 -17.94 0.93 1.63
C ILE A 62 -16.44 0.78 1.88
N THR A 63 -15.69 1.88 2.01
CA THR A 63 -14.27 1.84 2.40
C THR A 63 -14.09 2.00 3.90
N LYS A 64 -14.98 2.73 4.60
CA LYS A 64 -14.94 2.89 6.06
C LYS A 64 -15.04 1.57 6.82
N GLN A 65 -15.91 0.66 6.37
CA GLN A 65 -16.18 -0.61 7.06
C GLN A 65 -14.90 -1.42 7.37
N TYR A 66 -13.87 -1.35 6.51
CA TYR A 66 -12.60 -2.07 6.72
C TYR A 66 -11.81 -1.57 7.94
N PHE A 67 -12.08 -0.35 8.40
CA PHE A 67 -11.41 0.26 9.54
C PHE A 67 -12.15 0.04 10.88
N LEU A 68 -13.35 -0.53 10.84
CA LEU A 68 -14.08 -0.99 12.03
C LEU A 68 -13.59 -2.38 12.50
N THR A 69 -12.78 -3.04 11.66
CA THR A 69 -12.14 -4.32 11.99
C THR A 69 -10.75 -4.09 12.57
N GLN A 70 -10.45 -4.81 13.66
CA GLN A 70 -9.16 -4.71 14.35
C GLN A 70 -7.99 -5.08 13.44
N ASN A 71 -7.03 -4.16 13.33
CA ASN A 71 -5.79 -4.43 12.61
C ASN A 71 -4.89 -5.36 13.42
N TYR A 72 -4.13 -6.20 12.71
CA TYR A 72 -3.10 -7.03 13.32
C TYR A 72 -2.11 -6.16 14.11
N GLY A 73 -1.83 -6.54 15.36
CA GLY A 73 -0.91 -5.82 16.25
C GLY A 73 -1.44 -4.48 16.80
N PHE A 74 -2.72 -4.15 16.59
CA PHE A 74 -3.35 -3.01 17.25
C PHE A 74 -3.97 -3.44 18.58
N GLU A 75 -3.61 -2.76 19.67
CA GLU A 75 -4.08 -3.04 21.05
C GLU A 75 -4.82 -1.85 21.69
N GLY A 76 -5.08 -0.79 20.92
CA GLY A 76 -5.74 0.43 21.41
C GLY A 76 -7.26 0.35 21.41
N THR A 77 -7.89 1.48 21.72
CA THR A 77 -9.35 1.60 21.74
C THR A 77 -9.89 1.65 20.31
N MET A 78 -10.94 0.86 20.05
CA MET A 78 -11.65 0.87 18.77
C MET A 78 -13.09 1.35 18.91
N THR A 79 -13.52 2.20 17.97
CA THR A 79 -14.95 2.36 17.69
C THR A 79 -15.41 1.29 16.73
N THR A 80 -16.60 0.74 17.01
CA THR A 80 -17.38 -0.10 16.09
C THR A 80 -18.51 0.68 15.42
N ASP A 81 -18.75 1.91 15.85
CA ASP A 81 -19.71 2.84 15.23
C ASP A 81 -19.00 3.63 14.13
N GLU A 82 -19.48 3.46 12.89
CA GLU A 82 -18.99 4.16 11.70
C GLU A 82 -19.13 5.68 11.82
N ALA A 83 -20.18 6.17 12.49
CA ALA A 83 -20.42 7.60 12.67
C ALA A 83 -19.38 8.26 13.59
N GLN A 84 -18.74 7.48 14.47
CA GLN A 84 -17.69 7.94 15.38
C GLN A 84 -16.28 7.73 14.82
N LEU A 85 -16.15 7.06 13.66
CA LEU A 85 -14.86 6.81 13.05
C LEU A 85 -14.33 8.08 12.39
N THR A 86 -13.19 8.57 12.89
CA THR A 86 -12.52 9.76 12.34
C THR A 86 -11.05 9.48 12.10
N ILE A 87 -10.38 10.35 11.34
CA ILE A 87 -8.93 10.27 11.13
C ILE A 87 -8.12 10.29 12.44
N LYS A 88 -8.70 10.83 13.52
CA LYS A 88 -8.08 10.96 14.84
C LYS A 88 -8.32 9.74 15.74
N SER A 89 -9.20 8.81 15.36
CA SER A 89 -9.43 7.58 16.11
C SER A 89 -8.14 6.76 16.19
N GLU A 90 -7.85 6.14 17.34
CA GLU A 90 -6.58 5.42 17.57
C GLU A 90 -6.32 4.34 16.50
N GLN A 91 -7.36 3.60 16.10
CA GLN A 91 -7.29 2.59 15.03
C GLN A 91 -6.88 3.19 13.68
N MET A 92 -7.24 4.45 13.40
CA MET A 92 -6.88 5.15 12.18
C MET A 92 -5.46 5.68 12.25
N VAL A 93 -5.08 6.33 13.35
CA VAL A 93 -3.72 6.82 13.59
C VAL A 93 -2.71 5.69 13.47
N PHE A 94 -3.02 4.50 13.98
CA PHE A 94 -2.17 3.31 13.85
C PHE A 94 -1.92 2.94 12.39
N ARG A 95 -2.98 2.87 11.57
CA ARG A 95 -2.89 2.50 10.14
C ARG A 95 -2.20 3.58 9.31
N ILE A 96 -2.48 4.85 9.57
CA ILE A 96 -1.81 6.02 8.97
C ILE A 96 -0.31 5.96 9.23
N ASN A 97 0.10 5.70 10.47
CA ASN A 97 1.52 5.60 10.81
C ASN A 97 2.22 4.42 10.10
N HIS A 98 1.54 3.30 9.91
CA HIS A 98 2.06 2.18 9.11
C HIS A 98 2.20 2.56 7.63
N MET A 99 1.21 3.24 7.05
CA MET A 99 1.26 3.69 5.65
C MET A 99 2.39 4.72 5.43
N ARG A 100 2.59 5.66 6.36
CA ARG A 100 3.71 6.60 6.32
C ARG A 100 5.07 5.88 6.30
N LYS A 101 5.24 4.87 7.17
CA LYS A 101 6.46 4.04 7.21
C LYS A 101 6.64 3.24 5.92
N TYR A 102 5.56 2.68 5.38
CA TYR A 102 5.56 1.91 4.14
C TYR A 102 6.02 2.76 2.94
N LEU A 103 5.37 3.91 2.69
CA LEU A 103 5.76 4.82 1.61
C LEU A 103 7.20 5.32 1.78
N SER A 104 7.57 5.69 3.01
CA SER A 104 8.94 6.11 3.29
C SER A 104 9.96 5.01 3.02
N ARG A 105 9.61 3.73 3.23
CA ARG A 105 10.51 2.61 2.95
C ARG A 105 10.66 2.39 1.45
N ILE A 106 9.56 2.41 0.69
CA ILE A 106 9.62 2.28 -0.78
C ILE A 106 10.51 3.35 -1.38
N LEU A 107 10.29 4.61 -1.03
CA LEU A 107 11.04 5.75 -1.56
C LEU A 107 12.53 5.75 -1.19
N ARG A 108 12.96 4.95 -0.21
CA ARG A 108 14.37 4.91 0.26
C ARG A 108 15.05 3.58 -0.06
N GLN A 109 14.31 2.60 -0.57
CA GLN A 109 14.88 1.29 -0.87
C GLN A 109 15.67 1.38 -2.17
N ARG A 110 17.00 1.24 -2.07
CA ARG A 110 17.91 1.28 -3.22
C ARG A 110 18.03 -0.04 -3.96
N ILE A 111 17.81 -1.16 -3.26
CA ILE A 111 17.99 -2.52 -3.81
C ILE A 111 16.70 -3.30 -3.57
N TRP A 112 16.02 -3.69 -4.64
CA TRP A 112 14.78 -4.47 -4.60
C TRP A 112 15.11 -5.98 -4.69
N ASN A 113 15.78 -6.48 -3.65
CA ASN A 113 16.13 -7.90 -3.51
C ASN A 113 14.95 -8.75 -2.99
N ASP A 114 15.13 -10.07 -2.90
CA ASP A 114 14.07 -10.99 -2.46
C ASP A 114 13.52 -10.67 -1.08
N ALA A 115 14.35 -10.15 -0.16
CA ALA A 115 13.90 -9.72 1.16
C ALA A 115 12.95 -8.51 1.08
N PHE A 116 13.25 -7.54 0.22
CA PHE A 116 12.37 -6.40 0.00
C PHE A 116 11.10 -6.79 -0.74
N LEU A 117 11.20 -7.65 -1.77
CA LEU A 117 10.03 -8.18 -2.47
C LEU A 117 9.12 -8.98 -1.52
N SER A 118 9.71 -9.77 -0.62
CA SER A 118 8.96 -10.52 0.40
C SER A 118 8.23 -9.58 1.36
N PHE A 119 8.85 -8.46 1.72
CA PHE A 119 8.19 -7.41 2.49
C PHE A 119 6.98 -6.81 1.74
N LEU A 120 7.14 -6.43 0.47
CA LEU A 120 6.02 -5.91 -0.34
C LEU A 120 4.90 -6.94 -0.49
N SER A 121 5.26 -8.20 -0.76
CA SER A 121 4.30 -9.32 -0.85
C SER A 121 3.53 -9.51 0.45
N ASN A 122 4.22 -9.43 1.60
CA ASN A 122 3.57 -9.53 2.90
C ASN A 122 2.60 -8.37 3.17
N VAL A 123 2.95 -7.14 2.75
CA VAL A 123 2.01 -6.00 2.81
C VAL A 123 0.77 -6.27 1.97
N GLY A 124 0.92 -6.78 0.75
CA GLY A 124 -0.21 -7.20 -0.08
C GLY A 124 -1.09 -8.26 0.60
N LYS A 125 -0.48 -9.30 1.17
CA LYS A 125 -1.19 -10.39 1.87
C LYS A 125 -1.95 -9.93 3.12
N MET A 126 -1.51 -8.87 3.80
CA MET A 126 -2.23 -8.31 4.96
C MET A 126 -3.60 -7.68 4.60
N HIS A 127 -3.85 -7.47 3.31
CA HIS A 127 -5.14 -6.98 2.80
C HIS A 127 -6.02 -8.13 2.27
N THR A 128 -5.59 -9.38 2.46
CA THR A 128 -6.33 -10.58 2.08
C THR A 128 -6.46 -11.51 3.29
N ASN A 129 -7.14 -12.65 3.11
CA ASN A 129 -7.20 -13.71 4.12
C ASN A 129 -5.88 -14.51 4.27
N MET A 130 -4.76 -14.10 3.66
CA MET A 130 -3.50 -14.85 3.66
C MET A 130 -2.51 -14.40 4.74
N ALA A 131 -2.67 -13.22 5.34
CA ALA A 131 -1.82 -12.72 6.41
C ALA A 131 -2.53 -11.63 7.24
N GLY A 132 -1.97 -11.25 8.38
CA GLY A 132 -2.52 -10.21 9.24
C GLY A 132 -3.82 -10.64 9.94
N THR A 133 -4.80 -9.75 10.01
CA THR A 133 -6.12 -10.10 10.55
C THR A 133 -6.93 -10.81 9.46
N HIS A 134 -7.22 -12.09 9.63
CA HIS A 134 -7.94 -12.89 8.63
C HIS A 134 -9.35 -12.38 8.30
N SER A 135 -9.94 -11.52 9.15
CA SER A 135 -11.21 -10.85 8.88
C SER A 135 -11.10 -9.61 7.99
N ILE A 136 -9.88 -9.12 7.71
CA ILE A 136 -9.63 -8.04 6.76
C ILE A 136 -9.33 -8.66 5.40
N ASN A 137 -10.34 -8.73 4.54
CA ASN A 137 -10.21 -9.14 3.15
C ASN A 137 -10.76 -8.01 2.25
N VAL A 138 -9.87 -7.16 1.76
CA VAL A 138 -10.23 -5.96 1.00
C VAL A 138 -10.53 -6.35 -0.44
N ASP A 139 -11.69 -5.96 -0.95
CA ASP A 139 -12.04 -6.20 -2.35
C ASP A 139 -11.02 -5.50 -3.26
N TYR A 140 -10.61 -6.19 -4.32
CA TYR A 140 -9.66 -5.68 -5.31
C TYR A 140 -10.09 -4.33 -5.90
N VAL A 141 -11.40 -4.07 -6.03
CA VAL A 141 -11.90 -2.78 -6.51
C VAL A 141 -11.44 -1.62 -5.61
N HIS A 142 -11.41 -1.82 -4.29
CA HIS A 142 -10.99 -0.80 -3.33
C HIS A 142 -9.46 -0.67 -3.27
N ILE A 143 -8.72 -1.76 -3.45
CA ILE A 143 -7.24 -1.70 -3.61
C ILE A 143 -6.88 -0.89 -4.86
N ASN A 144 -7.54 -1.17 -5.99
CA ASN A 144 -7.28 -0.47 -7.24
C ASN A 144 -7.63 1.03 -7.13
N ALA A 145 -8.80 1.37 -6.57
CA ALA A 145 -9.19 2.76 -6.32
C ALA A 145 -8.21 3.49 -5.39
N THR A 146 -7.72 2.81 -4.34
CA THR A 146 -6.73 3.36 -3.40
C THR A 146 -5.42 3.71 -4.11
N PHE A 147 -4.92 2.84 -4.99
CA PHE A 147 -3.70 3.11 -5.76
C PHE A 147 -3.88 4.24 -6.77
N GLY A 148 -5.02 4.28 -7.49
CA GLY A 148 -5.31 5.38 -8.40
C GLY A 148 -5.39 6.74 -7.71
N TYR A 149 -6.01 6.81 -6.53
CA TYR A 149 -6.04 8.06 -5.75
C TYR A 149 -4.67 8.40 -5.15
N LEU A 150 -3.92 7.40 -4.67
CA LEU A 150 -2.56 7.61 -4.16
C LEU A 150 -1.62 8.17 -5.23
N GLU A 151 -1.71 7.66 -6.46
CA GLU A 151 -0.98 8.20 -7.61
C GLU A 151 -1.34 9.68 -7.84
N HIS A 152 -2.64 9.99 -7.93
CA HIS A 152 -3.11 11.36 -8.15
C HIS A 152 -2.61 12.33 -7.07
N ILE A 153 -2.77 12.01 -5.79
CA ILE A 153 -2.35 12.91 -4.70
C ILE A 153 -0.82 13.02 -4.58
N LEU A 154 -0.06 11.98 -4.99
CA LEU A 154 1.39 12.07 -5.07
C LEU A 154 1.85 12.98 -6.20
N ILE A 155 1.20 12.89 -7.37
CA ILE A 155 1.46 13.77 -8.51
C ILE A 155 1.19 15.23 -8.11
N ASP A 156 0.01 15.52 -7.57
CA ASP A 156 -0.38 16.88 -7.15
C ASP A 156 0.51 17.45 -6.04
N ALA A 157 1.09 16.59 -5.20
CA ALA A 157 1.98 17.03 -4.13
C ALA A 157 3.40 17.35 -4.63
N VAL A 158 3.84 16.72 -5.72
CA VAL A 158 5.24 16.79 -6.22
C VAL A 158 5.39 17.70 -7.43
N LEU A 159 4.37 17.82 -8.29
CA LEU A 159 4.35 18.63 -9.51
C LEU A 159 3.50 19.88 -9.35
#